data_AF-A0A0A7NM42-F1
#
_entry.id   AF-A0A0A7NM42-F1
#
_cell.length_a   1.000
_cell.length_b   1.000
_cell.length_c   1.000
_cell.angle_alpha   90.00
_cell.angle_beta   90.00
_cell.angle_gamma   90.00
#
_symmetry.space_group_name_H-M   'P 1'
#
loop_
_entity.id
_entity.type
_entity.pdbx_description
1 polymer ?
#
loop_
_entity_poly.entity_id
_entity_poly.type
_entity_poly.pdbx_seq_one_letter_code
_entity_poly.pdbx_strand_id
1 'polypeptide(L)'
;METQRASLSLGRWSLWLLLLGLVVPSASAQDLSYREAVLRAVGQLNERSSEANLYRLLELDPPPKDDADLGTRKPVSFTVKETVCPRTTQQPAELCDFKEKGRVKQCVGTVTLDPSNDQFDLNCNALQSVAIPWIWIWRLLRKG
;
A
#
# COMPACT_ATOMS: atom_id res chain seq x y z
N MET A 1 50.51 -7.98 27.82
CA MET A 1 50.27 -7.49 26.44
C MET A 1 48.85 -7.91 26.06
N GLU A 2 47.82 -7.26 26.62
CA GLU A 2 46.42 -7.73 26.47
C GLU A 2 45.44 -6.64 25.99
N THR A 3 45.81 -5.36 26.07
CA THR A 3 44.91 -4.23 25.80
C THR A 3 44.61 -3.99 24.33
N GLN A 4 45.40 -4.55 23.40
CA GLN A 4 45.23 -4.37 21.94
C GLN A 4 44.21 -5.35 21.32
N ARG A 5 43.97 -6.52 21.92
CA ARG A 5 43.07 -7.54 21.37
C ARG A 5 41.59 -7.20 21.56
N ALA A 6 41.27 -6.54 22.67
CA ALA A 6 39.90 -6.14 23.01
C ALA A 6 39.42 -4.93 22.20
N SER A 7 40.32 -4.01 21.81
CA SER A 7 39.98 -2.86 20.97
C SER A 7 39.72 -3.27 19.51
N LEU A 8 40.47 -4.24 18.99
CA LEU A 8 40.25 -4.81 17.65
C LEU A 8 38.94 -5.61 17.54
N SER A 9 38.51 -6.28 18.62
CA SER A 9 37.24 -7.03 18.62
C SER A 9 36.04 -6.08 18.66
N LEU A 10 36.02 -5.07 19.53
CA LEU A 10 34.93 -4.09 19.57
C LEU A 10 34.77 -3.31 18.26
N GLY A 11 35.88 -2.90 17.63
CA GLY A 11 35.85 -2.20 16.34
C GLY A 11 35.28 -3.05 15.20
N ARG A 12 35.52 -4.37 15.23
CA ARG A 12 34.98 -5.30 14.22
C ARG A 12 33.48 -5.48 14.36
N TRP A 13 32.97 -5.64 15.59
CA TRP A 13 31.52 -5.76 15.84
C TRP A 13 30.78 -4.45 15.53
N SER A 14 31.39 -3.30 15.81
CA SER A 14 30.87 -1.99 15.42
C SER A 14 30.73 -1.84 13.90
N LEU A 15 31.72 -2.33 13.13
CA LEU A 15 31.68 -2.33 11.67
C LEU A 15 30.53 -3.21 11.12
N TRP A 16 30.29 -4.37 11.73
CA TRP A 16 29.17 -5.24 11.36
C TRP A 16 27.81 -4.61 11.67
N LEU A 17 27.67 -3.92 12.81
CA LEU A 17 26.44 -3.18 13.15
C LEU A 17 26.19 -1.99 12.20
N LEU A 18 27.25 -1.28 11.77
CA LEU A 18 27.15 -0.23 10.76
C LEU A 18 26.73 -0.76 9.38
N LEU A 19 27.23 -1.94 8.98
CA LEU A 19 26.82 -2.61 7.74
C LEU A 19 25.37 -3.09 7.77
N LEU A 20 24.86 -3.52 8.94
CA LEU A 20 23.47 -3.94 9.14
C LEU A 20 22.47 -2.77 9.15
N GLY A 21 22.91 -1.55 9.50
CA GLY A 21 22.06 -0.35 9.54
C GLY A 21 21.72 0.26 8.17
N LEU A 22 22.32 -0.22 7.08
CA LEU A 22 22.23 0.41 5.75
C LEU A 22 21.20 -0.22 4.80
N VAL A 23 20.35 -1.12 5.30
CA VAL A 23 19.26 -1.72 4.51
C VAL A 23 17.92 -1.20 5.00
N VAL A 24 17.75 0.12 4.98
CA VAL A 24 16.41 0.73 5.03
C VAL A 24 16.11 1.19 3.60
N PRO A 25 15.17 0.55 2.89
CA PRO A 25 14.68 1.07 1.62
C PRO A 25 14.16 2.49 1.85
N SER A 26 14.82 3.49 1.27
CA SER A 26 14.31 4.86 1.26
C SER A 26 13.09 4.91 0.33
N ALA A 27 11.92 5.19 0.89
CA ALA A 27 10.76 5.54 0.07
C ALA A 27 11.07 6.84 -0.68
N SER A 28 10.88 6.85 -2.01
CA SER A 28 11.12 8.06 -2.79
C SER A 28 9.99 9.09 -2.56
N ALA A 29 10.27 10.38 -2.81
CA ALA A 29 9.25 11.41 -2.72
C ALA A 29 8.08 11.20 -3.70
N GLN A 30 8.33 10.50 -4.81
CA GLN A 30 7.32 10.12 -5.80
C GLN A 30 6.41 9.00 -5.29
N ASP A 31 6.95 8.01 -4.56
CA ASP A 31 6.14 6.96 -3.96
C ASP A 31 5.15 7.51 -2.93
N LEU A 32 5.58 8.54 -2.17
CA LEU A 32 4.72 9.23 -1.20
C LEU A 32 3.59 9.99 -1.90
N SER A 33 3.89 10.79 -2.93
CA SER A 33 2.86 11.57 -3.65
C SER A 33 1.85 10.67 -4.39
N TYR A 34 2.32 9.54 -4.95
CA TYR A 34 1.48 8.53 -5.56
C TYR A 34 0.49 7.93 -4.54
N ARG A 35 0.98 7.55 -3.37
CA ARG A 35 0.14 7.01 -2.29
C ARG A 35 -0.88 8.04 -1.81
N GLU A 36 -0.47 9.29 -1.63
CA GLU A 36 -1.36 10.38 -1.21
C GLU A 36 -2.49 10.64 -2.21
N ALA A 37 -2.19 10.60 -3.52
CA ALA A 37 -3.19 10.71 -4.58
C ALA A 37 -4.21 9.56 -4.52
N VAL A 38 -3.76 8.33 -4.25
CA VAL A 38 -4.65 7.18 -4.06
C VAL A 38 -5.53 7.34 -2.82
N LEU A 39 -4.98 7.77 -1.69
CA LEU A 39 -5.78 7.99 -0.47
C LEU A 39 -6.86 9.06 -0.69
N ARG A 40 -6.54 10.14 -1.40
CA ARG A 40 -7.52 11.16 -1.77
C ARG A 40 -8.64 10.57 -2.64
N ALA A 41 -8.28 9.78 -3.64
CA ALA A 41 -9.25 9.11 -4.51
C ALA A 41 -10.13 8.11 -3.73
N VAL A 42 -9.58 7.41 -2.73
CA VAL A 42 -10.34 6.55 -1.81
C VAL A 42 -11.34 7.37 -0.97
N GLY A 43 -10.93 8.55 -0.47
CA GLY A 43 -11.84 9.47 0.21
C GLY A 43 -13.04 9.84 -0.68
N GLN A 44 -12.77 10.28 -1.90
CA GLN A 44 -13.82 10.68 -2.85
C GLN A 44 -14.68 9.50 -3.32
N LEU A 45 -14.12 8.31 -3.45
CA LEU A 45 -14.89 7.09 -3.70
C LEU A 45 -15.91 6.85 -2.59
N ASN A 46 -15.53 7.02 -1.33
CA ASN A 46 -16.44 6.86 -0.19
C ASN A 46 -17.52 7.94 -0.13
N GLU A 47 -17.18 9.19 -0.47
CA GLU A 47 -18.14 10.30 -0.53
C GLU A 47 -19.24 10.05 -1.57
N ARG A 48 -18.85 9.56 -2.76
CA ARG A 48 -19.76 9.30 -3.89
C ARG A 48 -20.47 7.95 -3.80
N SER A 49 -20.03 7.06 -2.91
CA SER A 49 -20.57 5.71 -2.77
C SER A 49 -21.92 5.68 -2.07
N SER A 50 -22.78 4.74 -2.48
CA SER A 50 -24.04 4.42 -1.79
C SER A 50 -23.90 3.27 -0.79
N GLU A 51 -22.68 2.83 -0.49
CA GLU A 51 -22.39 1.75 0.45
C GLU A 51 -22.66 2.18 1.91
N ALA A 52 -22.93 1.20 2.76
CA ALA A 52 -23.26 1.46 4.18
C ALA A 52 -22.03 1.87 5.01
N ASN A 53 -20.85 1.32 4.71
CA ASN A 53 -19.62 1.52 5.46
C ASN A 53 -18.55 2.17 4.60
N LEU A 54 -17.59 2.82 5.25
CA LEU A 54 -16.37 3.29 4.59
C LEU A 54 -15.54 2.10 4.10
N TYR A 55 -14.86 2.31 2.98
CA TYR A 55 -13.81 1.44 2.46
C TYR A 55 -12.47 2.11 2.69
N ARG A 56 -11.51 1.37 3.21
CA ARG A 56 -10.14 1.83 3.44
C ARG A 56 -9.19 1.12 2.48
N LEU A 57 -8.14 1.82 2.05
CA LEU A 57 -7.04 1.23 1.27
C LEU A 57 -6.45 0.03 2.03
N LEU A 58 -6.48 -1.15 1.41
CA LEU A 58 -5.93 -2.39 1.94
C LEU A 58 -4.51 -2.61 1.40
N GLU A 59 -4.37 -2.59 0.07
CA GLU A 59 -3.12 -2.81 -0.62
C GLU A 59 -3.04 -1.89 -1.84
N LEU A 60 -1.84 -1.39 -2.14
CA LEU A 60 -1.57 -0.50 -3.27
C LEU A 60 -0.45 -1.11 -4.11
N ASP A 61 -0.71 -1.30 -5.40
CA ASP A 61 0.30 -1.76 -6.34
C ASP A 61 1.39 -0.68 -6.51
N PRO A 62 2.66 -1.08 -6.70
CA PRO A 62 3.75 -0.12 -6.86
C PRO A 62 3.50 0.81 -8.06
N PRO A 63 3.95 2.07 -7.98
CA PRO A 63 3.81 3.00 -9.08
C PRO A 63 4.52 2.47 -10.33
N PRO A 64 4.04 2.82 -11.55
CA PRO A 64 4.76 2.52 -12.77
C PRO A 64 6.15 3.15 -12.74
N LYS A 65 7.13 2.49 -13.37
CA LYS A 65 8.53 2.96 -13.42
C LYS A 65 8.76 4.15 -14.35
N ASP A 66 7.73 4.63 -15.02
CA ASP A 66 7.86 5.73 -15.97
C ASP A 66 7.88 7.09 -15.24
N ASP A 67 8.88 7.90 -15.57
CA ASP A 67 9.10 9.27 -15.10
C ASP A 67 8.07 10.27 -15.67
N ALA A 68 6.83 9.84 -15.88
CA ALA A 68 5.85 10.64 -16.58
C ALA A 68 5.53 11.93 -15.79
N ASP A 69 5.23 13.00 -16.54
CA ASP A 69 4.96 14.35 -16.07
C ASP A 69 3.90 14.45 -14.96
N LEU A 70 4.10 15.33 -13.97
CA LEU A 70 3.22 15.53 -12.81
C LEU A 70 1.79 15.95 -13.22
N GLY A 71 1.65 16.63 -14.36
CA GLY A 71 0.36 17.10 -14.89
C GLY A 71 -0.50 16.03 -15.55
N THR A 72 0.03 14.83 -15.79
CA THR A 72 -0.69 13.74 -16.47
C THR A 72 -1.27 12.75 -15.46
N ARG A 73 -2.53 12.34 -15.69
CA ARG A 73 -3.21 11.27 -14.92
C ARG A 73 -2.34 10.01 -14.88
N LYS A 74 -2.09 9.49 -13.67
CA LYS A 74 -1.28 8.31 -13.40
C LYS A 74 -2.14 7.06 -13.31
N PRO A 75 -1.75 5.95 -13.95
CA PRO A 75 -2.43 4.69 -13.77
C PRO A 75 -2.24 4.21 -12.33
N VAL A 76 -3.31 3.65 -11.76
CA VAL A 76 -3.31 3.07 -10.42
C VAL A 76 -4.05 1.74 -10.41
N SER A 77 -3.61 0.86 -9.53
CA SER A 77 -4.27 -0.39 -9.20
C SER A 77 -4.10 -0.64 -7.70
N PHE A 78 -5.21 -0.85 -7.01
CA PHE A 78 -5.21 -1.02 -5.56
C PHE A 78 -6.46 -1.75 -5.08
N THR A 79 -6.38 -2.33 -3.88
CA THR A 79 -7.52 -2.94 -3.21
C THR A 79 -8.02 -2.08 -2.06
N VAL A 80 -9.33 -2.05 -1.88
CA VAL A 80 -9.98 -1.47 -0.70
C VAL A 80 -10.79 -2.52 0.03
N LYS A 81 -10.86 -2.41 1.35
CA LYS A 81 -11.65 -3.31 2.20
C LYS A 81 -12.63 -2.52 3.05
N GLU A 82 -13.83 -3.08 3.18
CA GLU A 82 -14.91 -2.54 4.01
C GLU A 82 -14.45 -2.43 5.48
N THR A 83 -14.78 -1.31 6.11
CA THR A 83 -14.45 -1.00 7.51
C THR A 83 -15.67 -1.18 8.42
N VAL A 84 -15.46 -1.05 9.73
CA VAL A 84 -16.53 -1.03 10.73
C VAL A 84 -17.23 0.33 10.82
N CYS A 85 -16.63 1.38 10.27
CA CYS A 85 -17.19 2.72 10.31
C CYS A 85 -18.32 2.89 9.28
N PRO A 86 -19.47 3.47 9.67
CA PRO A 86 -20.49 3.83 8.70
C PRO A 86 -19.97 4.92 7.76
N ARG A 87 -20.49 4.96 6.53
CA ARG A 87 -20.10 5.94 5.51
C ARG A 87 -20.37 7.40 5.96
N THR A 88 -21.30 7.62 6.89
CA THR A 88 -21.63 8.94 7.44
C THR A 88 -20.61 9.47 8.44
N THR A 89 -19.59 8.68 8.79
CA THR A 89 -18.52 9.10 9.69
C THR A 89 -17.68 10.22 9.05
N GLN A 90 -17.39 11.28 9.80
CA GLN A 90 -16.59 12.42 9.33
C GLN A 90 -15.08 12.19 9.37
N GLN A 91 -14.63 11.15 10.08
CA GLN A 91 -13.22 10.82 10.23
C GLN A 91 -12.67 10.16 8.95
N PRO A 92 -11.36 10.33 8.67
CA PRO A 92 -10.71 9.67 7.55
C PRO A 92 -10.78 8.13 7.65
N ALA A 93 -10.95 7.46 6.50
CA ALA A 93 -11.12 6.01 6.45
C ALA A 93 -9.90 5.25 6.98
N GLU A 94 -8.72 5.87 6.97
CA GLU A 94 -7.46 5.34 7.50
C GLU A 94 -7.49 5.12 9.01
N LEU A 95 -8.37 5.83 9.74
CA LEU A 95 -8.57 5.67 11.19
C LEU A 95 -9.63 4.61 11.53
N CYS A 96 -10.26 4.01 10.52
CA CYS A 96 -11.27 2.98 10.71
C CYS A 96 -10.64 1.59 10.61
N ASP A 97 -11.01 0.73 11.56
CA ASP A 97 -10.62 -0.67 11.54
C ASP A 97 -11.33 -1.42 10.41
N PHE A 98 -10.62 -2.37 9.81
CA PHE A 98 -11.22 -3.25 8.84
C PHE A 98 -12.28 -4.14 9.49
N LYS A 99 -13.40 -4.31 8.80
CA LYS A 99 -14.40 -5.29 9.18
C LYS A 99 -13.84 -6.69 8.90
N GLU A 100 -13.94 -7.60 9.87
CA GLU A 100 -13.33 -8.93 9.80
C GLU A 100 -13.68 -9.66 8.49
N LYS A 101 -14.98 -9.76 8.21
CA LYS A 101 -15.55 -10.32 6.97
C LYS A 101 -15.99 -9.23 5.98
N GLY A 102 -15.30 -8.10 6.02
CA GLY A 102 -15.54 -6.98 5.13
C GLY A 102 -15.27 -7.34 3.68
N ARG A 103 -16.09 -6.81 2.77
CA ARG A 103 -15.91 -7.01 1.33
C ARG A 103 -14.62 -6.36 0.86
N VAL A 104 -13.91 -7.02 -0.05
CA VAL A 104 -12.72 -6.47 -0.73
C VAL A 104 -13.11 -6.12 -2.17
N LYS A 105 -12.66 -4.95 -2.64
CA LYS A 105 -12.84 -4.51 -4.02
C LYS A 105 -11.47 -4.16 -4.63
N GLN A 106 -11.27 -4.52 -5.89
CA GLN A 106 -10.16 -4.05 -6.70
C GLN A 106 -10.58 -2.79 -7.43
N CYS A 107 -9.81 -1.73 -7.30
CA CYS A 107 -9.97 -0.49 -8.03
C CYS A 107 -8.83 -0.32 -9.03
N VAL A 108 -9.15 -0.08 -10.29
CA VAL A 108 -8.19 0.16 -11.37
C VAL A 108 -8.61 1.39 -12.15
N GLY A 109 -7.65 2.22 -12.55
CA GLY A 109 -7.91 3.39 -13.38
C GLY A 109 -6.81 4.42 -13.28
N THR A 110 -7.15 5.69 -13.14
CA THR A 110 -6.20 6.79 -13.10
C THR A 110 -6.49 7.86 -12.04
N VAL A 111 -5.44 8.49 -11.51
CA VAL A 111 -5.50 9.60 -10.54
C VAL A 111 -4.55 10.73 -10.92
N THR A 112 -4.81 11.95 -10.45
CA THR A 112 -3.89 13.08 -10.63
C THR A 112 -3.02 13.25 -9.38
N LEU A 113 -1.71 13.47 -9.55
CA LEU A 113 -0.79 13.69 -8.41
C LEU A 113 -0.91 15.11 -7.82
N ASP A 114 -1.34 16.08 -8.63
CA ASP A 114 -1.58 17.46 -8.18
C ASP A 114 -2.64 17.51 -7.07
N PRO A 115 -2.32 18.03 -5.87
CA PRO A 115 -3.28 18.22 -4.77
C PRO A 115 -4.47 19.11 -5.11
N SER A 116 -4.30 20.03 -6.06
CA SER A 116 -5.30 21.00 -6.48
C SER A 116 -6.31 20.42 -7.48
N ASN A 117 -6.05 19.22 -7.99
CA ASN A 117 -6.88 18.55 -8.98
C ASN A 117 -7.48 17.27 -8.38
N ASP A 118 -8.81 17.22 -8.31
CA ASP A 118 -9.58 16.10 -7.77
C ASP A 118 -10.07 15.13 -8.85
N GLN A 119 -9.55 15.24 -10.08
CA GLN A 119 -9.94 14.37 -11.17
C GLN A 119 -9.31 12.98 -11.00
N PHE A 120 -10.20 11.98 -10.90
CA PHE A 120 -9.88 10.56 -10.95
C PHE A 120 -10.88 9.84 -11.85
N ASP A 121 -10.45 8.72 -12.39
CA ASP A 121 -11.31 7.81 -13.15
C ASP A 121 -10.98 6.39 -12.70
N LEU A 122 -11.84 5.82 -11.85
CA LEU A 122 -11.61 4.54 -11.19
C LEU A 122 -12.80 3.62 -11.39
N ASN A 123 -12.52 2.37 -11.76
CA ASN A 123 -13.49 1.30 -11.77
C ASN A 123 -13.19 0.33 -10.62
N CYS A 124 -14.14 0.18 -9.69
CA CYS A 124 -13.99 -0.65 -8.50
C CYS A 124 -14.93 -1.85 -8.52
N ASN A 125 -14.38 -3.06 -8.61
CA ASN A 125 -15.14 -4.30 -8.69
C ASN A 125 -14.88 -5.19 -7.47
N ALA A 126 -15.89 -5.93 -7.01
CA ALA A 126 -15.72 -6.87 -5.91
C ALA A 126 -14.71 -7.95 -6.29
N LEU A 127 -13.70 -8.17 -5.44
CA LEU A 127 -12.82 -9.32 -5.59
C LEU A 127 -13.56 -10.55 -5.10
N GLN A 128 -13.88 -11.45 -6.02
CA GLN A 128 -14.25 -12.80 -5.64
C GLN A 128 -12.98 -13.42 -5.05
N SER A 129 -12.96 -13.68 -3.74
CA SER A 129 -11.89 -14.44 -3.13
C SER A 129 -11.90 -15.82 -3.77
N VAL A 130 -11.04 -16.04 -4.76
CA VAL A 130 -10.76 -17.38 -5.28
C VAL A 130 -10.14 -18.12 -4.11
N ALA A 131 -10.92 -18.94 -3.41
CA ALA A 131 -10.39 -19.89 -2.46
C ALA A 131 -9.47 -20.81 -3.25
N ILE A 132 -8.17 -20.54 -3.27
CA ILE A 132 -7.20 -21.42 -3.91
C ILE A 132 -7.23 -22.71 -3.09
N PRO A 133 -7.74 -23.82 -3.64
CA PRO A 133 -7.86 -25.04 -2.86
C PRO A 133 -6.45 -25.46 -2.44
N TRP A 134 -6.27 -25.84 -1.17
CA TRP A 134 -4.97 -26.27 -0.62
C TRP A 134 -4.26 -27.25 -1.57
N ILE A 135 -5.03 -28.13 -2.22
CA ILE A 135 -4.58 -29.08 -3.24
C ILE A 135 -3.70 -28.45 -4.34
N TRP A 136 -3.99 -27.22 -4.78
CA TRP A 136 -3.20 -26.51 -5.80
C TRP A 136 -1.89 -25.95 -5.26
N ILE A 137 -1.88 -25.45 -4.02
CA ILE A 137 -0.67 -25.01 -3.32
C ILE A 137 0.30 -26.20 -3.15
N TRP A 138 -0.23 -27.36 -2.75
CA TRP A 138 0.55 -28.60 -2.66
C TRP A 138 1.10 -29.07 -4.02
N ARG A 139 0.39 -28.79 -5.12
CA ARG A 139 0.83 -29.15 -6.48
C ARG A 139 1.96 -28.25 -7.00
N LEU A 140 1.95 -26.97 -6.60
CA LEU A 140 3.03 -26.01 -6.88
C LEU A 140 4.29 -26.33 -6.08
N LEU A 141 4.15 -26.65 -4.78
CA LEU A 141 5.27 -26.99 -3.91
C LEU A 141 5.94 -28.33 -4.26
N ARG A 142 5.25 -29.25 -4.95
CA ARG A 142 5.81 -30.54 -5.39
C ARG A 142 6.57 -30.47 -6.73
N LYS A 143 6.46 -29.35 -7.46
CA LYS A 143 7.13 -29.16 -8.76
C LYS A 143 8.42 -28.32 -8.67
N GLY A 144 8.85 -27.96 -7.47
CA GLY A 144 10.14 -27.32 -7.18
C GLY A 144 11.15 -28.33 -6.65
#